data_AF-A0A833CM17-F1
#
_entry.id   AF-A0A833CM17-F1
#
_cell.length_a   1.000
_cell.length_b   1.000
_cell.length_c   1.000
_cell.angle_alpha   90.00
_cell.angle_beta   90.00
_cell.angle_gamma   90.00
#
_symmetry.space_group_name_H-M   'P 1'
#
loop_
_entity.id
_entity.type
_entity.pdbx_description
1 polymer ?
#
loop_
_entity_poly.entity_id
_entity_poly.type
_entity_poly.pdbx_seq_one_letter_code
_entity_poly.pdbx_strand_id
1 'polypeptide(L)'
;MPFDAPMASAKTSMDISLSERNLVKGCVMCGCFYYRNLYVKHLVNNVSVSDNAIYGENCDCRNMSEKHTSAPDRHTSKLYLHEWLKKKQLTAEGLAEKLNTSKSVISKLANGRQQYTQDWLERISFVFACDPIALLRDPNCESADEILNKLDKDARERALKVLKALT
;
A
#
# COMPACT_ATOMS: atom_id res chain seq x y z
N MET A 1 -45.25 17.96 -19.09
CA MET A 1 -44.30 19.00 -19.55
C MET A 1 -42.91 18.38 -19.60
N PRO A 2 -42.31 18.19 -20.78
CA PRO A 2 -40.96 17.65 -20.90
C PRO A 2 -39.91 18.75 -20.72
N PHE A 3 -38.91 18.50 -19.89
CA PHE A 3 -37.73 19.34 -19.73
C PHE A 3 -36.67 18.91 -20.74
N ASP A 4 -36.55 19.65 -21.84
CA ASP A 4 -35.42 19.58 -22.75
C ASP A 4 -34.26 20.40 -22.18
N ALA A 5 -33.16 19.75 -21.83
CA ALA A 5 -31.90 20.42 -21.49
C ALA A 5 -30.79 19.98 -22.47
N PRO A 6 -30.15 20.91 -23.20
CA PRO A 6 -29.06 20.58 -24.12
C PRO A 6 -27.74 20.35 -23.38
N MET A 7 -27.03 19.29 -23.77
CA MET A 7 -25.66 19.01 -23.34
C MET A 7 -24.68 19.96 -24.03
N ALA A 8 -24.08 20.88 -23.26
CA ALA A 8 -22.90 21.63 -23.68
C ALA A 8 -21.63 20.88 -23.25
N SER A 9 -20.93 20.30 -24.22
CA SER A 9 -19.61 19.69 -24.04
C SER A 9 -18.53 20.77 -24.07
N ALA A 10 -18.05 21.18 -22.89
CA ALA A 10 -16.87 22.03 -22.77
C ALA A 10 -15.61 21.14 -22.76
N LYS A 11 -14.85 21.17 -23.87
CA LYS A 11 -13.50 20.60 -23.92
C LYS A 11 -12.53 21.64 -23.35
N THR A 12 -12.15 21.47 -22.10
CA THR A 12 -11.06 22.23 -21.48
C THR A 12 -9.73 21.60 -21.91
N SER A 13 -8.98 22.27 -22.78
CA SER A 13 -7.59 21.93 -23.07
C SER A 13 -6.74 22.33 -21.86
N MET A 14 -6.17 21.35 -21.16
CA MET A 14 -5.12 21.60 -20.18
C MET A 14 -3.77 21.66 -20.91
N ASP A 15 -3.17 22.84 -20.93
CA ASP A 15 -1.77 23.03 -21.26
C ASP A 15 -0.90 22.46 -20.13
N ILE A 16 -0.19 21.37 -20.43
CA ILE A 16 0.77 20.77 -19.51
C ILE A 16 2.12 21.45 -19.76
N SER A 17 2.45 22.44 -18.92
CA SER A 17 3.79 23.02 -18.84
C SER A 17 4.74 21.98 -18.22
N LEU A 18 5.60 21.38 -19.05
CA LEU A 18 6.73 20.56 -18.60
C LEU A 18 7.81 21.45 -18.00
N SER A 19 8.00 21.39 -16.68
CA SER A 19 9.17 21.96 -16.01
C SER A 19 10.40 21.11 -16.34
N GLU A 20 11.42 21.70 -16.94
CA GLU A 20 12.76 21.10 -17.05
C GLU A 20 13.32 20.86 -15.64
N ARG A 21 13.40 19.59 -15.23
CA ARG A 21 14.14 19.19 -14.03
C ARG A 21 15.38 18.42 -14.45
N ASN A 22 16.51 18.96 -14.00
CA ASN A 22 17.88 18.45 -14.01
C ASN A 22 18.06 16.99 -14.47
N LEU A 23 18.74 16.85 -15.61
CA LEU A 23 19.32 15.61 -16.09
C LEU A 23 20.37 15.12 -15.07
N VAL A 24 20.07 14.06 -14.33
CA VAL A 24 21.08 13.36 -13.52
C VAL A 24 21.78 12.37 -14.44
N LYS A 25 23.08 12.60 -14.71
CA LYS A 25 23.93 11.66 -15.44
C LYS A 25 24.14 10.41 -14.56
N GLY A 26 23.51 9.30 -14.93
CA GLY A 26 23.77 7.97 -14.38
C GLY A 26 24.34 7.07 -15.48
N CYS A 27 25.48 6.45 -15.21
CA CYS A 27 26.10 5.47 -16.10
C CYS A 27 25.42 4.11 -15.89
N VAL A 28 24.63 3.64 -16.86
CA VAL A 28 24.02 2.30 -16.83
C VAL A 28 24.70 1.40 -17.86
N MET A 29 25.84 0.89 -17.40
CA MET A 29 26.32 -0.49 -17.56
C MET A 29 26.86 -0.95 -18.92
N CYS A 30 27.67 -2.01 -18.84
CA CYS A 30 28.12 -2.94 -19.88
C CYS A 30 26.97 -3.49 -20.75
N GLY A 31 26.22 -2.62 -21.43
CA GLY A 31 24.92 -2.87 -22.08
C GLY A 31 23.90 -1.74 -21.81
N CYS A 32 24.13 -0.54 -22.35
CA CYS A 32 23.21 0.59 -22.28
C CYS A 32 21.94 0.37 -23.13
N PHE A 33 20.80 0.12 -22.49
CA PHE A 33 19.47 0.28 -23.11
C PHE A 33 18.70 1.43 -22.45
N TYR A 34 18.25 2.40 -23.25
CA TYR A 34 17.31 3.44 -22.80
C TYR A 34 15.88 2.87 -22.81
N TYR A 35 15.27 2.62 -21.66
CA TYR A 35 13.81 2.48 -21.57
C TYR A 35 13.18 3.79 -21.11
N ARG A 36 12.43 4.41 -22.02
CA ARG A 36 11.38 5.38 -21.66
C ARG A 36 10.24 4.54 -21.09
N ASN A 37 9.87 4.77 -19.83
CA ASN A 37 8.67 4.17 -19.25
C ASN A 37 7.44 4.75 -19.94
N LEU A 38 7.07 4.18 -21.09
CA LEU A 38 5.80 4.43 -21.75
C LEU A 38 4.90 3.24 -21.41
N TYR A 39 3.84 3.52 -20.65
CA TYR A 39 2.67 2.65 -20.60
C TYR A 39 2.03 2.68 -22.00
N VAL A 40 2.42 1.74 -22.88
CA VAL A 40 1.80 1.57 -24.20
C VAL A 40 0.96 0.30 -24.16
N LYS A 41 -0.35 0.47 -24.30
CA LYS A 41 -1.30 -0.62 -24.58
C LYS A 41 -0.82 -1.37 -25.82
N HIS A 42 -0.71 -2.69 -25.71
CA HIS A 42 -0.47 -3.58 -26.84
C HIS A 42 -1.48 -3.32 -27.97
N LEU A 43 -0.97 -2.91 -29.12
CA LEU A 43 -1.53 -3.27 -30.42
C LEU A 43 -0.38 -3.72 -31.31
N VAL A 44 -0.60 -4.91 -31.88
CA VAL A 44 0.27 -5.64 -32.80
C VAL A 44 0.69 -4.73 -33.95
N ASN A 45 1.99 -4.69 -34.28
CA ASN A 45 2.49 -4.61 -35.65
C ASN A 45 4.01 -4.85 -35.71
N ASN A 46 4.40 -5.66 -36.68
CA ASN A 46 5.76 -6.04 -37.03
C ASN A 46 6.63 -4.82 -37.36
N VAL A 47 7.74 -4.64 -36.64
CA VAL A 47 8.86 -3.80 -37.07
C VAL A 47 10.15 -4.58 -36.85
N SER A 48 10.84 -4.86 -37.94
CA SER A 48 12.18 -5.43 -38.00
C SER A 48 13.19 -4.44 -37.42
N VAL A 49 13.92 -4.84 -36.38
CA VAL A 49 15.07 -4.10 -35.86
C VAL A 49 16.27 -4.44 -36.73
N SER A 50 16.84 -3.44 -37.43
CA SER A 50 18.00 -3.58 -38.31
C SER A 50 19.32 -3.42 -37.56
N ASP A 51 20.31 -4.18 -38.00
CA ASP A 51 21.69 -4.28 -37.55
C ASP A 51 22.44 -2.95 -37.47
N ASN A 52 22.64 -2.44 -36.25
CA ASN A 52 23.70 -1.47 -35.95
C ASN A 52 24.25 -1.73 -34.54
N ALA A 53 24.86 -2.90 -34.36
CA ALA A 53 25.65 -3.24 -33.18
C ALA A 53 27.09 -2.73 -33.38
N ILE A 54 27.40 -1.56 -32.82
CA ILE A 54 28.78 -1.12 -32.63
C ILE A 54 29.32 -1.88 -31.41
N TYR A 55 30.23 -2.84 -31.63
CA TYR A 55 30.95 -3.51 -30.55
C TYR A 55 31.94 -2.52 -29.91
N GLY A 56 31.55 -1.93 -28.78
CA GLY A 56 32.44 -1.15 -27.92
C GLY A 56 33.38 -2.07 -27.16
N GLU A 57 34.68 -1.76 -27.19
CA GLU A 57 35.74 -2.46 -26.47
C GLU A 57 35.49 -2.50 -24.95
N ASN A 58 35.98 -3.58 -24.33
CA ASN A 58 35.80 -4.01 -22.94
C ASN A 58 35.67 -2.87 -21.91
N CYS A 59 34.50 -2.77 -21.29
CA CYS A 59 34.29 -1.96 -20.09
C CYS A 59 34.77 -2.76 -18.86
N ASP A 60 35.93 -2.40 -18.30
CA ASP A 60 36.49 -3.04 -17.10
C ASP A 60 35.71 -2.59 -15.84
N CYS A 61 34.53 -3.19 -15.62
CA CYS A 61 33.61 -2.86 -14.52
C CYS A 61 34.03 -3.51 -13.18
N ARG A 62 35.33 -3.65 -12.89
CA ARG A 62 35.83 -4.33 -11.66
C ARG A 62 35.57 -3.56 -10.37
N ASN A 63 35.02 -2.35 -10.47
CA ASN A 63 34.83 -1.45 -9.33
C ASN A 63 33.36 -1.05 -9.09
N MET A 64 32.39 -1.90 -9.45
CA MET A 64 31.02 -1.80 -8.91
C MET A 64 30.95 -2.39 -7.51
N SER A 65 31.76 -1.85 -6.58
CA SER A 65 31.59 -2.08 -5.14
C SER A 65 30.69 -1.00 -4.56
N GLU A 66 29.44 -0.94 -5.00
CA GLU A 66 28.43 -0.20 -4.27
C GLU A 66 27.22 -1.09 -4.10
N LYS A 67 27.29 -1.87 -3.00
CA LYS A 67 26.14 -2.42 -2.30
C LYS A 67 25.11 -1.30 -2.22
N HIS A 68 24.13 -1.33 -3.11
CA HIS A 68 23.02 -0.40 -3.05
C HIS A 68 22.44 -0.44 -1.65
N THR A 69 22.55 0.71 -1.02
CA THR A 69 22.07 1.09 0.30
C THR A 69 20.71 0.46 0.53
N SER A 70 20.63 -0.46 1.51
CA SER A 70 19.35 -0.93 2.02
C SER A 70 18.55 0.30 2.40
N ALA A 71 17.44 0.55 1.69
CA ALA A 71 16.50 1.59 2.05
C ALA A 71 16.20 1.49 3.55
N PRO A 72 16.09 2.61 4.28
CA PRO A 72 15.88 2.58 5.72
C PRO A 72 14.68 1.68 6.02
N ASP A 73 14.88 0.75 6.95
CA ASP A 73 13.85 -0.19 7.37
C ASP A 73 12.63 0.62 7.84
N ARG A 74 11.60 0.66 7.00
CA ARG A 74 10.38 1.39 7.31
C ARG A 74 9.73 0.63 8.44
N HIS A 75 9.67 1.24 9.62
CA HIS A 75 9.00 0.68 10.78
C HIS A 75 7.55 0.36 10.44
N THR A 76 7.26 -0.90 10.09
CA THR A 76 5.91 -1.36 9.83
C THR A 76 5.20 -1.51 11.17
N SER A 77 4.06 -0.84 11.35
CA SER A 77 3.26 -1.03 12.55
C SER A 77 2.91 -2.50 12.73
N LYS A 78 2.95 -2.99 13.97
CA LYS A 78 2.65 -4.38 14.29
C LYS A 78 1.17 -4.67 14.04
N LEU A 79 0.88 -5.73 13.29
CA LEU A 79 -0.48 -6.24 13.08
C LEU A 79 -0.77 -7.36 14.09
N TYR A 80 -1.84 -7.26 14.87
CA TYR A 80 -2.18 -8.21 15.94
C TYR A 80 -2.99 -9.43 15.42
N LEU A 81 -2.62 -9.95 14.26
CA LEU A 81 -3.43 -10.95 13.56
C LEU A 81 -3.56 -12.26 14.35
N HIS A 82 -2.51 -12.69 15.04
CA HIS A 82 -2.51 -13.93 15.81
C HIS A 82 -3.48 -13.87 16.99
N GLU A 83 -3.49 -12.74 17.68
CA GLU A 83 -4.37 -12.45 18.80
C GLU A 83 -5.83 -12.38 18.32
N TRP A 84 -6.07 -11.75 17.17
CA TRP A 84 -7.40 -11.68 16.56
C TRP A 84 -7.93 -13.05 16.12
N LEU A 85 -7.09 -13.89 15.52
CA LEU A 85 -7.44 -15.28 15.15
C LEU A 85 -7.84 -16.10 16.39
N LYS A 86 -7.08 -15.97 17.49
CA LYS A 86 -7.42 -16.62 18.77
C LYS A 86 -8.75 -16.15 19.33
N LYS A 87 -8.99 -14.83 19.35
CA LYS A 87 -10.24 -14.23 19.87
C LYS A 87 -11.47 -14.69 19.08
N LYS A 88 -11.34 -14.83 17.75
CA LYS A 88 -12.42 -15.25 16.85
C LYS A 88 -12.48 -16.76 16.63
N GLN A 89 -11.62 -17.55 17.29
CA GLN A 89 -11.51 -18.99 17.15
C GLN A 89 -11.37 -19.44 15.68
N LEU A 90 -10.66 -18.64 14.88
CA LEU A 90 -10.46 -18.87 13.46
C LEU A 90 -9.03 -19.36 13.20
N THR A 91 -8.86 -20.31 12.27
CA THR A 91 -7.52 -20.76 11.86
C THR A 91 -6.98 -19.84 10.76
N ALA A 92 -5.65 -19.82 10.59
CA ALA A 92 -5.01 -19.06 9.50
C ALA A 92 -5.44 -19.58 8.11
N GLU A 93 -5.76 -20.87 7.99
CA GLU A 93 -6.30 -21.48 6.77
C GLU A 93 -7.72 -21.02 6.50
N GLY A 94 -8.60 -21.04 7.51
CA GLY A 94 -9.97 -20.53 7.36
C GLY A 94 -10.02 -19.04 7.03
N LEU A 95 -9.09 -18.24 7.56
CA LEU A 95 -8.96 -16.84 7.14
C LEU A 95 -8.52 -16.71 5.67
N ALA A 96 -7.55 -17.54 5.26
CA ALA A 96 -7.04 -17.54 3.89
C ALA A 96 -8.13 -17.92 2.88
N GLU A 97 -8.95 -18.93 3.20
CA GLU A 97 -10.11 -19.36 2.41
C GLU A 97 -11.13 -18.23 2.25
N LYS A 98 -11.53 -17.57 3.35
CA LYS A 98 -12.48 -16.44 3.29
C LYS A 98 -11.98 -15.26 2.47
N LEU A 99 -10.66 -15.07 2.43
CA LEU A 99 -10.02 -13.98 1.69
C LEU A 99 -9.59 -14.37 0.27
N ASN A 100 -9.88 -15.60 -0.18
CA ASN A 100 -9.43 -16.17 -1.44
C ASN A 100 -7.91 -15.99 -1.65
N THR A 101 -7.11 -16.29 -0.62
CA THR A 101 -5.65 -16.18 -0.64
C THR A 101 -4.98 -17.44 -0.09
N SER A 102 -3.65 -17.47 -0.11
CA SER A 102 -2.88 -18.58 0.45
C SER A 102 -2.55 -18.36 1.93
N LYS A 103 -2.46 -19.47 2.70
CA LYS A 103 -1.98 -19.47 4.08
C LYS A 103 -0.61 -18.80 4.23
N SER A 104 0.26 -18.94 3.22
CA SER A 104 1.60 -18.33 3.21
C SER A 104 1.53 -16.80 3.27
N VAL A 105 0.60 -16.19 2.53
CA VAL A 105 0.39 -14.73 2.53
C VAL A 105 -0.09 -14.27 3.92
N ILE A 106 -1.09 -14.96 4.50
CA ILE A 106 -1.57 -14.65 5.85
C ILE A 106 -0.45 -14.78 6.89
N SER A 107 0.38 -15.82 6.79
CA SER A 107 1.52 -16.02 7.68
C SER A 107 2.56 -14.90 7.54
N LYS A 108 2.85 -14.43 6.31
CA LYS A 108 3.79 -13.32 6.11
C LYS A 108 3.24 -12.00 6.64
N LEU A 109 1.95 -11.75 6.48
CA LEU A 109 1.26 -10.58 7.03
C LEU A 109 1.28 -10.60 8.56
N ALA A 110 0.94 -11.74 9.19
CA ALA A 110 0.91 -11.88 10.64
C ALA A 110 2.28 -11.65 11.31
N ASN A 111 3.36 -12.07 10.64
CA ASN A 111 4.73 -11.90 11.13
C ASN A 111 5.38 -10.56 10.72
N GLY A 112 4.66 -9.68 10.02
CA GLY A 112 5.21 -8.42 9.51
C GLY A 112 6.28 -8.58 8.41
N ARG A 113 6.44 -9.79 7.84
CA ARG A 113 7.37 -10.03 6.72
C ARG A 113 6.85 -9.45 5.40
N GLN A 114 5.55 -9.24 5.31
CA GLN A 114 4.90 -8.58 4.18
C GLN A 114 4.20 -7.33 4.70
N GLN A 115 4.41 -6.20 4.01
CA GLN A 115 3.70 -4.96 4.32
C GLN A 115 2.22 -5.15 4.03
N TYR A 116 1.38 -4.76 4.99
CA TYR A 116 -0.05 -4.69 4.75
C TYR A 116 -0.37 -3.43 3.95
N THR A 117 -1.36 -3.54 3.08
CA THR A 117 -1.98 -2.40 2.41
C THR A 117 -3.29 -2.08 3.11
N GLN A 118 -3.86 -0.91 2.83
CA GLN A 118 -5.20 -0.57 3.31
C GLN A 118 -6.24 -1.64 2.89
N ASP A 119 -6.15 -2.12 1.65
CA ASP A 119 -7.01 -3.20 1.12
C ASP A 119 -6.92 -4.49 1.97
N TRP A 120 -5.72 -4.87 2.45
CA TRP A 120 -5.59 -6.01 3.37
C TRP A 120 -6.32 -5.77 4.69
N LEU A 121 -6.20 -4.57 5.27
CA LEU A 121 -6.87 -4.23 6.52
C LEU A 121 -8.40 -4.25 6.37
N GLU A 122 -8.92 -3.65 5.30
CA GLU A 122 -10.37 -3.62 5.01
C GLU A 122 -10.94 -5.02 4.79
N ARG A 123 -10.24 -5.88 4.04
CA ARG A 123 -10.68 -7.25 3.82
C ARG A 123 -10.67 -8.09 5.10
N ILE A 124 -9.61 -8.01 5.90
CA ILE A 124 -9.50 -8.76 7.15
C ILE A 124 -10.55 -8.26 8.16
N SER A 125 -10.72 -6.95 8.26
CA SER A 125 -11.70 -6.34 9.17
C SER A 125 -13.14 -6.67 8.79
N PHE A 126 -13.44 -6.78 7.49
CA PHE A 126 -14.72 -7.30 6.99
C PHE A 126 -14.98 -8.73 7.49
N VAL A 127 -13.98 -9.63 7.41
CA VAL A 127 -14.12 -11.01 7.89
C VAL A 127 -14.30 -11.08 9.41
N PHE A 128 -13.65 -10.19 10.17
CA PHE A 128 -13.76 -10.16 11.63
C PHE A 128 -14.93 -9.32 12.15
N ALA A 129 -15.61 -8.58 11.28
CA ALA A 129 -16.63 -7.59 11.59
C ALA A 129 -16.15 -6.58 12.65
N CYS A 130 -15.00 -5.96 12.40
CA CYS A 130 -14.42 -4.91 13.23
C CYS A 130 -13.97 -3.71 12.40
N ASP A 131 -13.54 -2.64 13.06
CA ASP A 131 -12.92 -1.50 12.39
C ASP A 131 -11.49 -1.85 11.90
N PRO A 132 -11.05 -1.40 10.71
CA PRO A 132 -9.70 -1.66 10.22
C PRO A 132 -8.58 -1.24 11.20
N ILE A 133 -8.78 -0.14 11.94
CA ILE A 133 -7.83 0.38 12.93
C ILE A 133 -7.73 -0.57 14.12
N ALA A 134 -8.80 -1.29 14.46
CA ALA A 134 -8.81 -2.26 15.55
C ALA A 134 -7.85 -3.46 15.32
N LEU A 135 -7.42 -3.71 14.08
CA LEU A 135 -6.41 -4.74 13.79
C LEU A 135 -4.99 -4.36 14.23
N LEU A 136 -4.74 -3.06 14.44
CA LEU A 136 -3.45 -2.50 14.84
C LEU A 136 -3.26 -2.45 16.36
N ARG A 137 -4.23 -2.95 17.13
CA ARG A 137 -4.20 -3.04 18.60
C ARG A 137 -4.38 -4.47 19.06
N ASP A 138 -3.93 -4.74 20.29
CA ASP A 138 -4.24 -6.00 20.96
C ASP A 138 -5.75 -6.12 21.18
N PRO A 139 -6.41 -7.19 20.70
CA PRO A 139 -7.84 -7.39 20.88
C PRO A 139 -8.25 -7.75 22.31
N ASN A 140 -7.31 -8.05 23.21
CA ASN A 140 -7.56 -8.30 24.63
C ASN A 140 -7.46 -7.03 25.47
N CYS A 141 -6.84 -5.97 24.94
CA CYS A 141 -6.79 -4.67 25.59
C CYS A 141 -7.95 -3.80 25.11
N GLU A 142 -8.79 -3.38 26.04
CA GLU A 142 -9.97 -2.57 25.75
C GLU A 142 -9.58 -1.15 25.32
N SER A 143 -10.31 -0.58 24.36
CA SER A 143 -10.11 0.84 23.97
C SER A 143 -10.58 1.76 25.07
N ALA A 144 -10.01 2.96 25.13
CA ALA A 144 -10.62 4.06 25.88
C ALA A 144 -12.10 4.22 25.51
N ASP A 145 -12.42 4.14 24.22
CA ASP A 145 -13.81 4.22 23.74
C ASP A 145 -14.67 3.05 24.22
N GLU A 146 -14.12 1.84 24.24
CA GLU A 146 -14.83 0.64 24.69
C GLU A 146 -15.11 0.71 26.19
N ILE A 147 -14.14 1.17 26.98
CA ILE A 147 -14.30 1.42 28.41
C ILE A 147 -15.37 2.49 28.63
N LEU A 148 -15.32 3.60 27.89
CA LEU A 148 -16.30 4.69 27.98
C LEU A 148 -17.71 4.25 27.56
N ASN A 149 -17.82 3.33 26.59
CA ASN A 149 -19.11 2.81 26.11
C ASN A 149 -19.75 1.80 27.06
N LYS A 150 -18.97 1.17 27.94
CA LYS A 150 -19.48 0.27 28.99
C LYS A 150 -20.02 1.00 30.22
N LEU A 151 -19.60 2.25 30.43
CA LEU A 151 -20.07 3.07 31.55
C LEU A 151 -21.54 3.46 31.38
N ASP A 152 -22.25 3.61 32.49
CA ASP A 152 -23.57 4.24 32.49
C ASP A 152 -23.47 5.70 32.04
N LYS A 153 -24.59 6.27 31.61
CA LYS A 153 -24.64 7.63 31.07
C LYS A 153 -24.09 8.65 32.08
N ASP A 154 -24.42 8.50 33.36
CA ASP A 154 -24.03 9.45 34.40
C ASP A 154 -22.54 9.32 34.75
N ALA A 155 -22.01 8.11 34.86
CA ALA A 155 -20.56 7.91 35.05
C ALA A 155 -19.75 8.39 33.85
N ARG A 156 -20.24 8.19 32.63
CA ARG A 156 -19.57 8.67 31.42
C ARG A 156 -19.47 10.20 31.42
N GLU A 157 -20.54 10.90 31.79
CA GLU A 157 -20.50 12.37 31.92
C GLU A 157 -19.53 12.84 33.00
N ARG A 158 -19.49 12.16 34.16
CA ARG A 158 -18.51 12.45 35.22
C ARG A 158 -17.08 12.24 34.73
N ALA A 159 -16.80 11.12 34.06
CA ALA A 159 -15.48 10.82 33.51
C ALA A 159 -15.05 11.88 32.50
N LEU A 160 -15.94 12.29 31.59
CA LEU A 160 -15.67 13.35 30.62
C LEU A 160 -15.41 14.71 31.29
N LYS A 161 -16.13 15.06 32.36
CA LYS A 161 -15.86 16.28 33.13
C LYS A 161 -14.45 16.28 33.73
N VAL A 162 -14.01 15.16 34.30
CA VAL A 162 -12.65 15.02 34.85
C VAL A 162 -11.60 15.13 33.76
N LEU A 163 -11.77 14.43 32.64
CA LEU A 163 -10.82 14.47 31.52
C LEU A 163 -10.67 15.89 30.94
N LYS A 164 -11.78 16.63 30.81
CA LYS A 164 -11.75 18.04 30.36
C LYS A 164 -11.05 18.98 31.34
N ALA A 165 -11.01 18.65 32.63
CA ALA A 165 -10.33 19.49 33.63
C ALA A 165 -8.80 19.28 33.66
N LEU A 166 -8.31 18.20 33.06
CA LEU A 166 -6.87 17.86 32.98
C LEU A 166 -6.21 18.34 31.68
N THR A 167 -7.01 18.80 30.71
CA THR A 167 -6.54 19.30 29.43
C THR A 167 -6.43 20.82 29.49
#